data_AF-A0A9P5YT45-F1
#
_entry.id   AF-A0A9P5YT45-F1
#
_cell.length_a   1.000
_cell.length_b   1.000
_cell.length_c   1.000
_cell.angle_alpha   90.00
_cell.angle_beta   90.00
_cell.angle_gamma   90.00
#
_symmetry.space_group_name_H-M   'P 1'
#
loop_
_entity.id
_entity.type
_entity.pdbx_description
1 polymer ?
#
loop_
_entity_poly.entity_id
_entity_poly.type
_entity_poly.pdbx_seq_one_letter_code
_entity_poly.pdbx_strand_id
1 'polypeptide(L)'
;FWQQVELYIMEASKQFPSDGQKIAFVLSYLRKGDADSWANSFQTQIAKEAKKSEKPLKFGSWVNFQNEITEAFQSLDAQKDALSNLNQLYLDKKSMAKDHVA
;
A
#
# COMPACT_ATOMS: atom_id res chain seq x y z
N PHE A 1 -5.54 4.05 5.49
CA PHE A 1 -6.20 3.20 4.48
C PHE A 1 -5.75 1.75 4.58
N TRP A 2 -4.49 1.41 4.26
CA TRP A 2 -4.00 0.02 4.25
C TRP A 2 -4.27 -0.77 5.55
N GLN A 3 -3.90 -0.22 6.70
CA GLN A 3 -4.14 -0.84 8.01
C GLN A 3 -5.64 -1.11 8.30
N GLN A 4 -6.55 -0.26 7.81
CA GLN A 4 -8.00 -0.47 7.99
C GLN A 4 -8.50 -1.65 7.16
N VAL A 5 -7.95 -1.83 5.95
CA VAL A 5 -8.26 -2.97 5.08
C VAL A 5 -7.76 -4.26 5.70
N GLU A 6 -6.55 -4.27 6.25
CA GLU A 6 -5.99 -5.44 6.95
C GLU A 6 -6.85 -5.84 8.16
N LEU A 7 -7.22 -4.88 9.00
CA LEU A 7 -8.09 -5.12 10.15
C LEU A 7 -9.47 -5.67 9.74
N TYR A 8 -10.05 -5.12 8.67
CA TYR A 8 -11.33 -5.61 8.16
C TYR A 8 -11.23 -7.05 7.66
N ILE A 9 -10.18 -7.40 6.91
CA ILE A 9 -9.97 -8.77 6.41
C ILE A 9 -9.73 -9.74 7.57
N MET A 10 -9.02 -9.32 8.61
CA MET A 10 -8.80 -10.14 9.82
C MET A 10 -10.12 -10.41 10.55
N GLU A 11 -10.94 -9.38 10.77
CA GLU A 11 -12.23 -9.51 11.45
C GLU A 11 -13.23 -10.32 10.61
N ALA A 12 -13.30 -10.04 9.31
CA ALA A 12 -14.16 -10.71 8.36
C ALA A 12 -13.53 -11.99 7.76
N SER A 13 -12.65 -12.67 8.49
CA SER A 13 -11.88 -13.83 7.99
C SER A 13 -12.74 -14.92 7.32
N LYS A 14 -13.96 -15.16 7.83
CA LYS A 14 -14.93 -16.10 7.23
C LYS A 14 -15.41 -15.71 5.83
N GLN A 15 -15.39 -14.42 5.49
CA GLN A 15 -15.75 -13.91 4.16
C GLN A 15 -14.58 -14.02 3.17
N PHE A 16 -13.35 -14.16 3.67
CA PHE A 16 -12.13 -14.25 2.89
C PHE A 16 -11.31 -15.52 3.20
N PRO A 17 -11.87 -16.73 2.97
CA PRO A 17 -11.21 -17.99 3.30
C PRO A 17 -9.95 -18.26 2.45
N SER A 18 -9.76 -17.58 1.32
CA SER A 18 -8.58 -17.72 0.47
C SER A 18 -7.83 -16.40 0.29
N ASP A 19 -6.51 -16.50 0.11
CA ASP A 19 -5.67 -15.35 -0.19
C ASP A 19 -6.10 -14.65 -1.49
N GLY A 20 -6.53 -15.42 -2.49
CA GLY A 20 -7.06 -14.85 -3.73
C GLY A 20 -8.27 -13.95 -3.52
N GLN A 21 -9.17 -14.27 -2.58
CA GLN A 21 -10.32 -13.42 -2.26
C GLN A 21 -9.90 -12.13 -1.54
N LYS A 22 -8.92 -12.22 -0.62
CA LYS A 22 -8.36 -11.03 0.05
C LYS A 22 -7.74 -10.08 -0.97
N ILE A 23 -6.91 -10.62 -1.87
CA ILE A 23 -6.23 -9.85 -2.92
C ILE A 23 -7.25 -9.21 -3.88
N ALA A 24 -8.21 -10.00 -4.38
CA ALA A 24 -9.26 -9.49 -5.27
C ALA A 24 -10.07 -8.37 -4.63
N PHE A 25 -10.38 -8.47 -3.34
CA PHE A 25 -11.06 -7.43 -2.58
C PHE A 25 -10.25 -6.13 -2.55
N VAL A 26 -8.96 -6.18 -2.22
CA VAL A 26 -8.09 -4.99 -2.20
C VAL A 26 -8.04 -4.34 -3.59
N LEU A 27 -7.79 -5.13 -4.64
CA LEU A 27 -7.72 -4.63 -6.02
C LEU A 27 -9.02 -3.93 -6.45
N SER A 28 -10.16 -4.31 -5.88
CA SER A 28 -11.45 -3.67 -6.19
C SER A 28 -11.54 -2.20 -5.76
N TYR A 29 -10.71 -1.76 -4.81
CA TYR A 29 -10.64 -0.37 -4.34
C TYR A 29 -9.60 0.48 -5.09
N LEU A 30 -8.66 -0.14 -5.81
CA LEU A 30 -7.60 0.54 -6.55
C LEU A 30 -8.12 0.97 -7.93
N ARG A 31 -8.94 2.03 -7.96
CA ARG A 31 -9.73 2.43 -9.15
C ARG A 31 -9.39 3.80 -9.74
N LYS A 32 -8.40 4.51 -9.18
CA LYS A 32 -8.04 5.86 -9.61
C LYS A 32 -6.52 6.08 -9.58
N GLY A 33 -6.03 6.90 -10.50
CA GLY A 33 -4.64 7.35 -10.54
C GLY A 33 -3.63 6.21 -10.64
N ASP A 34 -2.48 6.39 -9.99
CA ASP A 34 -1.38 5.42 -9.99
C ASP A 34 -1.79 4.06 -9.41
N ALA A 35 -2.75 4.04 -8.48
CA ALA A 35 -3.29 2.83 -7.90
C ALA A 35 -3.99 1.92 -8.93
N ASP A 36 -4.78 2.50 -9.83
CA ASP A 36 -5.45 1.75 -10.90
C ASP A 36 -4.45 1.20 -11.92
N SER A 37 -3.46 2.02 -12.28
CA SER A 37 -2.40 1.61 -13.22
C SER A 37 -1.55 0.48 -12.65
N TRP A 38 -1.18 0.54 -11.37
CA TRP A 38 -0.49 -0.55 -10.68
C TRP A 38 -1.34 -1.82 -10.61
N ALA A 39 -2.62 -1.71 -10.22
CA ALA A 39 -3.53 -2.84 -10.15
C ALA A 39 -3.71 -3.55 -11.51
N ASN A 40 -3.84 -2.77 -12.59
CA ASN A 40 -3.92 -3.30 -13.96
C ASN A 40 -2.63 -4.02 -14.37
N SER A 41 -1.47 -3.48 -14.00
CA SER A 41 -0.18 -4.13 -14.24
C SER A 41 -0.07 -5.46 -13.49
N PHE A 42 -0.40 -5.47 -12.21
CA PHE A 42 -0.40 -6.68 -11.36
C PHE A 42 -1.32 -7.78 -11.94
N GLN A 43 -2.56 -7.43 -12.30
CA GLN A 43 -3.50 -8.36 -12.92
C GLN A 43 -3.01 -8.88 -14.27
N THR A 44 -2.37 -8.03 -15.08
CA THR A 44 -1.79 -8.41 -16.37
C THR A 44 -0.65 -9.43 -16.22
N GLN A 45 0.19 -9.25 -15.20
CA GLN A 45 1.29 -10.19 -14.90
C GLN A 45 0.74 -11.56 -14.51
N ILE A 46 -0.20 -11.61 -13.57
CA ILE A 46 -0.86 -12.86 -13.16
C ILE A 46 -1.53 -13.55 -14.36
N ALA A 47 -2.24 -12.80 -15.20
CA ALA A 47 -2.89 -13.36 -16.38
C ALA A 47 -1.88 -13.95 -17.38
N LYS A 48 -0.72 -13.32 -17.56
CA LYS A 48 0.37 -13.85 -18.39
C LYS A 48 0.95 -15.14 -17.81
N GLU A 49 1.13 -15.21 -16.50
CA GLU A 49 1.66 -16.41 -15.83
C GLU A 49 0.68 -17.59 -15.90
N ALA A 50 -0.62 -17.34 -15.70
CA ALA A 50 -1.66 -18.34 -15.85
C ALA A 50 -1.68 -18.93 -17.27
N LYS A 51 -1.59 -18.07 -18.30
CA LYS A 51 -1.51 -18.50 -19.71
C LYS A 51 -0.27 -19.33 -20.01
N LYS A 52 0.89 -18.99 -19.44
CA LYS A 52 2.15 -19.72 -19.65
C LYS A 52 2.16 -21.09 -18.99
N SER A 53 1.43 -21.27 -17.89
CA SER A 53 1.50 -22.45 -17.05
C SER A 53 0.35 -23.44 -17.24
N GLU A 54 -0.62 -23.13 -18.11
CA GLU A 54 -1.89 -23.86 -18.29
C GLU A 54 -2.63 -24.13 -16.97
N LYS A 55 -2.32 -23.34 -15.93
CA LYS A 55 -2.89 -23.47 -14.59
C LYS A 55 -3.97 -22.41 -14.36
N PRO A 56 -4.93 -22.69 -13.45
CA PRO A 56 -5.91 -21.70 -13.04
C PRO A 56 -5.22 -20.45 -12.50
N LEU A 57 -5.87 -19.30 -12.69
CA LEU A 57 -5.38 -18.00 -12.25
C LEU A 57 -5.15 -18.01 -10.73
N LYS A 58 -3.92 -17.68 -10.32
CA LYS A 58 -3.54 -17.60 -8.90
C LYS A 58 -2.96 -16.22 -8.63
N PHE A 59 -3.56 -15.53 -7.66
CA PHE A 59 -3.11 -14.20 -7.22
C PHE A 59 -1.82 -14.24 -6.37
N GLY A 60 -1.33 -15.43 -6.01
CA GLY A 60 -0.21 -15.59 -5.08
C GLY A 60 -0.68 -15.73 -3.62
N SER A 61 0.26 -15.56 -2.69
CA SER A 61 -0.02 -15.56 -1.26
C SER A 61 -0.39 -14.15 -0.79
N TRP A 62 -1.18 -14.07 0.27
CA TRP A 62 -1.54 -12.79 0.89
C TRP A 62 -0.30 -12.02 1.32
N VAL A 63 0.67 -12.70 1.95
CA VAL A 63 1.92 -12.09 2.42
C VAL A 63 2.72 -11.45 1.28
N ASN A 64 2.86 -12.15 0.14
CA ASN A 64 3.61 -11.60 -0.99
C ASN A 64 2.91 -10.35 -1.55
N PHE A 65 1.59 -10.40 -1.68
CA PHE A 65 0.80 -9.25 -2.11
C PHE A 65 0.95 -8.05 -1.17
N GLN A 66 0.93 -8.26 0.15
CA GLN A 66 1.14 -7.19 1.14
C GLN A 66 2.53 -6.53 0.97
N ASN A 67 3.57 -7.30 0.66
CA ASN A 67 4.90 -6.74 0.38
C ASN A 67 4.90 -5.94 -0.92
N GLU A 68 4.37 -6.49 -2.01
CA GLU A 68 4.35 -5.83 -3.32
C GLU A 68 3.56 -4.51 -3.30
N ILE A 69 2.38 -4.50 -2.65
CA ILE A 69 1.58 -3.28 -2.54
C ILE A 69 2.23 -2.27 -1.59
N THR A 70 2.89 -2.73 -0.52
CA THR A 70 3.63 -1.83 0.37
C THR A 70 4.80 -1.21 -0.36
N GLU A 71 5.59 -1.98 -1.11
CA GLU A 71 6.71 -1.48 -1.92
C GLU A 71 6.25 -0.51 -3.02
N ALA A 72 5.12 -0.80 -3.67
CA ALA A 72 4.59 0.03 -4.74
C ALA A 72 4.10 1.41 -4.29
N PHE A 73 3.58 1.51 -3.07
CA PHE A 73 3.03 2.75 -2.51
C PHE A 73 3.80 3.30 -1.32
N GLN A 74 4.87 2.64 -0.88
CA GLN A 74 5.84 3.24 0.03
C GLN A 74 6.54 4.34 -0.74
N SER A 75 6.31 5.57 -0.28
CA SER A 75 7.04 6.73 -0.76
C SER A 75 8.55 6.49 -0.60
N LEU A 76 9.29 6.51 -1.71
CA LEU A 76 10.75 6.70 -1.70
C LEU A 76 11.13 8.00 -0.97
N ASP A 77 10.19 8.95 -0.84
CA ASP A 77 10.33 10.19 -0.09
C ASP A 77 9.98 10.06 1.39
N ALA A 78 9.59 8.90 1.95
CA ALA A 78 9.27 8.81 3.39
C ALA A 78 10.45 9.26 4.28
N GLN A 79 11.70 9.05 3.84
CA GLN A 79 12.89 9.61 4.51
C GLN A 79 13.11 11.10 4.23
N LYS A 80 12.85 11.56 3.00
CA LYS A 80 12.97 12.98 2.62
C LYS A 80 11.90 13.84 3.29
N ASP A 81 10.67 13.35 3.35
CA ASP A 81 9.55 13.93 4.05
C ASP A 81 9.79 13.91 5.56
N ALA A 82 10.34 12.81 6.12
CA ALA A 82 10.73 12.79 7.53
C ALA A 82 11.83 13.82 7.85
N LEU A 83 12.84 13.94 6.99
CA LEU A 83 13.91 14.94 7.15
C LEU A 83 13.40 16.38 6.97
N SER A 84 12.53 16.60 5.98
CA SER A 84 11.88 17.88 5.72
C SER A 84 10.99 18.28 6.91
N ASN A 85 10.21 17.35 7.44
CA ASN A 85 9.38 17.54 8.63
C ASN A 85 10.22 17.81 9.89
N LEU A 86 11.34 17.10 10.08
CA LEU A 86 12.28 17.38 11.18
C LEU A 86 12.88 18.78 11.08
N ASN A 87 13.31 19.19 9.88
CA ASN A 87 13.85 20.53 9.64
C ASN A 87 12.78 21.61 9.88
N GLN A 88 11.55 21.38 9.43
CA GLN A 88 10.41 22.28 9.67
C GLN A 88 10.12 22.43 11.16
N LEU A 89 10.05 21.32 11.91
CA LEU A 89 9.82 21.32 13.36
C LEU A 89 10.94 22.05 14.12
N TYR A 90 12.20 21.87 13.71
CA TYR A 90 13.33 22.58 14.31
C TYR A 90 13.27 24.09 14.06
N LEU A 91 12.90 24.50 12.85
CA LEU A 91 12.74 25.91 12.49
C LEU A 91 11.57 26.57 13.25
N ASP A 92 10.42 25.89 13.34
CA ASP A 92 9.25 26.38 14.07
C ASP A 92 9.53 26.53 15.57
N LYS A 93 10.23 25.55 16.17
CA LYS A 93 10.66 25.64 17.58
C LYS A 93 11.64 26.79 17.82
N LYS A 94 12.52 27.08 16.87
CA LYS A 94 13.47 28.20 16.95
C LYS A 94 12.77 29.56 16.80
N SER A 95 11.71 29.63 16.00
CA SER A 95 10.85 30.82 15.89
C SER A 95 10.12 31.10 17.21
N MET A 96 9.46 30.08 17.77
CA MET A 96 8.71 30.21 19.04
C MET A 96 9.58 30.56 20.24
N ALA A 97 10.84 30.09 20.27
CA ALA A 97 11.79 30.42 21.32
C ALA A 97 12.33 31.85 21.23
N LYS A 98 12.29 32.49 20.06
CA LYS A 98 12.66 33.91 19.90
C LYS A 98 11.54 34.85 20.34
N ASP A 99 10.29 34.43 20.18
CA ASP A 99 9.12 35.26 20.52
C ASP A 99 8.78 35.27 22.03
N HIS A 100 9.32 34.33 22.83
CA HIS A 100 9.15 34.29 24.29
C HIS A 100 10.24 35.01 25.11
N VAL A 101 11.21 35.66 24.45
CA VAL A 101 12.35 36.35 25.12
C VAL A 101 12.36 37.86 24.80
N ALA A 102 11.23 38.42 24.36
CA ALA A 102 11.06 39.86 24.12
C ALA A 102 10.11 40.49 25.15
#